data_AF-A0A7M7Q706-F1
#
_entry.id   AF-A0A7M7Q706-F1
#
_cell.length_a   1.000
_cell.length_b   1.000
_cell.length_c   1.000
_cell.angle_alpha   90.00
_cell.angle_beta   90.00
_cell.angle_gamma   90.00
#
_symmetry.space_group_name_H-M   'P 1'
#
loop_
_entity.id
_entity.type
_entity.pdbx_description
1 polymer ?
#
loop_
_entity_poly.entity_id
_entity_poly.type
_entity_poly.pdbx_seq_one_letter_code
_entity_poly.pdbx_strand_id
1 'polypeptide(L)'
;MRYVELYPWYYMPPSIHTILIHGHLIVQAVVLLIGMFSEEAQECKNKDIKRYRENHSRKTSRTETNMDTFKRLLLSSDPLISLSRKLPKKNHQKLSAEVKSLLVYDSEDEESENESC
;
A
#
# COMPACT_ATOMS: atom_id res chain seq x y z
N MET A 1 2.44 25.91 15.88
CA MET A 1 2.60 24.71 15.00
C MET A 1 4.10 24.52 14.83
N ARG A 2 4.68 23.49 15.45
CA ARG A 2 6.13 23.38 15.71
C ARG A 2 7.04 23.59 14.49
N TYR A 3 6.55 23.25 13.29
CA TYR A 3 7.25 23.50 12.03
C TYR A 3 7.52 25.00 11.76
N VAL A 4 6.52 25.86 11.95
CA VAL A 4 6.62 27.30 11.66
C VAL A 4 7.53 28.00 12.68
N GLU A 5 7.55 27.51 13.92
CA GLU A 5 8.40 28.03 14.98
C GLU A 5 9.89 27.72 14.73
N LEU A 6 10.20 26.52 14.24
CA LEU A 6 11.58 26.08 14.01
C LEU A 6 12.14 26.50 12.64
N TYR A 7 11.28 26.54 11.61
CA TYR A 7 11.70 26.76 10.22
C TYR A 7 10.86 27.85 9.52
N PRO A 8 10.81 29.10 10.04
CA PRO A 8 10.00 30.16 9.44
C PRO A 8 10.51 30.60 8.06
N TRP A 9 11.78 30.34 7.76
CA TRP A 9 12.43 30.72 6.49
C TRP A 9 12.12 29.79 5.32
N TYR A 10 11.56 28.60 5.58
CA TYR A 10 11.29 27.60 4.53
C TYR A 10 9.79 27.38 4.33
N TYR A 11 9.33 27.62 3.11
CA TYR A 11 7.94 27.38 2.75
C TYR A 11 7.58 25.90 2.90
N MET A 12 6.40 25.64 3.48
CA MET A 12 5.91 24.28 3.66
C MET A 12 5.63 23.64 2.29
N PRO A 13 6.24 22.49 1.96
CA PRO A 13 5.94 21.76 0.73
C PRO A 13 4.46 21.40 0.66
N PRO A 14 3.84 21.36 -0.54
CA PRO A 14 2.42 21.02 -0.68
C PRO A 14 2.04 19.68 -0.02
N SER A 15 2.90 18.65 -0.09
CA SER A 15 2.66 17.36 0.55
C SER A 15 2.55 17.47 2.08
N ILE A 16 3.49 18.18 2.72
CA ILE A 16 3.48 18.40 4.17
C ILE A 16 2.30 19.28 4.57
N HIS A 17 1.98 20.30 3.77
CA HIS A 17 0.83 21.16 4.00
C HIS A 17 -0.48 20.37 3.97
N THR A 18 -0.68 19.54 2.95
CA THR A 18 -1.87 18.69 2.86
C THR A 18 -1.97 17.74 4.04
N ILE A 19 -0.87 17.15 4.51
CA ILE A 19 -0.88 16.26 5.68
C ILE A 19 -1.20 17.02 6.98
N LEU A 20 -0.49 18.11 7.25
CA LEU A 20 -0.58 18.78 8.55
C LEU A 20 -1.79 19.71 8.69
N ILE A 21 -2.23 20.33 7.59
CA ILE A 21 -3.36 21.28 7.58
C ILE A 21 -4.65 20.59 7.13
N HIS A 22 -4.60 19.82 6.05
CA HIS A 22 -5.81 19.19 5.47
C HIS A 22 -5.99 17.71 5.84
N GLY A 23 -5.04 17.09 6.55
CA GLY A 23 -5.04 15.65 6.80
C GLY A 23 -6.28 15.18 7.55
N HIS A 24 -6.75 15.94 8.54
CA HIS A 24 -7.96 15.59 9.28
C HIS A 24 -9.22 15.58 8.41
N LEU A 25 -9.32 16.50 7.43
CA LEU A 25 -10.44 16.54 6.48
C LEU A 25 -10.41 15.33 5.56
N ILE A 26 -9.22 14.93 5.11
CA ILE A 26 -9.03 13.75 4.28
C ILE A 26 -9.45 12.50 5.05
N VAL A 27 -8.96 12.32 6.29
CA VAL A 27 -9.33 11.19 7.15
C VAL A 27 -10.85 11.09 7.33
N GLN A 28 -11.54 12.22 7.52
CA GLN A 28 -12.99 12.25 7.68
C GLN A 28 -13.78 11.94 6.39
N ALA A 29 -13.22 12.28 5.23
CA ALA A 29 -13.89 12.10 3.94
C ALA A 29 -13.73 10.68 3.36
N VAL A 30 -12.68 9.96 3.77
CA VAL A 30 -12.35 8.64 3.20
C VAL A 30 -13.23 7.55 3.84
N VAL A 31 -13.80 6.67 3.01
CA VAL A 31 -14.69 5.57 3.45
C VAL A 31 -13.94 4.38 4.04
N LEU A 32 -12.71 4.13 3.59
CA LEU A 32 -11.84 3.04 4.05
C LEU A 32 -10.54 3.58 4.65
N LEU A 33 -9.72 2.71 5.22
CA LEU A 33 -8.41 3.09 5.74
C LEU A 33 -7.54 3.71 4.64
N ILE A 34 -6.86 4.82 4.95
CA ILE A 34 -6.03 5.56 3.96
C ILE A 34 -4.98 4.66 3.31
N GLY A 35 -4.41 3.71 4.07
CA GLY A 35 -3.44 2.75 3.53
C GLY A 35 -4.00 1.85 2.41
N MET A 36 -5.32 1.63 2.37
CA MET A 36 -5.96 0.85 1.30
C MET A 36 -6.06 1.62 -0.02
N PHE A 37 -6.03 2.96 0.03
CA PHE A 37 -6.00 3.83 -1.15
C PHE A 37 -4.59 4.11 -1.66
N SER A 38 -3.57 3.46 -1.09
CA SER A 38 -2.17 3.69 -1.45
C SER A 38 -1.85 3.26 -2.88
N GLU A 39 -1.10 4.10 -3.61
CA GLU A 39 -0.59 3.81 -4.95
C GLU A 39 0.54 2.76 -4.93
N GLU A 40 1.20 2.55 -3.78
CA GLU A 40 2.35 1.66 -3.64
C GLU A 40 2.06 0.22 -4.11
N ALA A 41 0.83 -0.26 -3.89
CA ALA A 41 0.40 -1.59 -4.34
C ALA A 41 0.41 -1.69 -5.88
N GLN A 42 0.00 -0.62 -6.57
CA GLN A 42 0.00 -0.55 -8.02
C GLN A 42 1.43 -0.38 -8.56
N GLU A 43 2.26 0.46 -7.95
CA GLU A 43 3.66 0.63 -8.36
C GLU A 43 4.47 -0.65 -8.23
N CYS A 44 4.22 -1.45 -7.18
CA CYS A 44 4.84 -2.75 -7.01
C CYS A 44 4.58 -3.67 -8.20
N LYS A 45 3.40 -3.58 -8.82
CA LYS A 45 3.05 -4.36 -10.03
C LYS A 45 3.87 -3.98 -11.25
N ASN A 46 4.47 -2.80 -11.32
CA ASN A 46 5.38 -2.45 -12.41
C ASN A 46 6.62 -3.36 -12.46
N LYS A 47 7.06 -3.88 -11.30
CA LYS A 47 8.14 -4.87 -11.23
C LYS A 47 7.70 -6.21 -11.82
N ASP A 48 6.48 -6.65 -11.51
CA ASP A 48 5.88 -7.87 -12.06
C ASP A 48 5.70 -7.76 -13.57
N ILE A 49 5.26 -6.61 -14.08
CA ILE A 49 5.09 -6.35 -15.53
C ILE A 49 6.41 -6.55 -16.28
N LYS A 50 7.51 -5.96 -15.79
CA LYS A 50 8.85 -6.14 -16.37
C LYS A 50 9.24 -7.62 -16.38
N ARG A 51 9.06 -8.31 -15.25
CA ARG A 51 9.38 -9.74 -15.10
C ARG A 51 8.55 -10.64 -16.02
N TYR A 52 7.26 -10.35 -16.21
CA TYR A 52 6.38 -11.12 -17.08
C TYR A 52 6.73 -10.92 -18.55
N ARG A 53 7.08 -9.70 -18.95
CA ARG A 53 7.52 -9.40 -20.32
C ARG A 53 8.85 -10.08 -20.68
N GLU A 54 9.76 -10.22 -19.73
CA GLU A 54 11.07 -10.85 -19.99
C GLU A 54 10.98 -12.37 -20.09
N ASN A 55 10.22 -12.99 -19.17
CA ASN A 55 10.29 -14.43 -18.91
C ASN A 55 9.00 -15.22 -19.27
N HIS A 56 7.85 -14.56 -19.41
CA HIS A 56 6.54 -15.23 -19.51
C HIS A 56 5.72 -14.84 -20.74
N SER A 57 6.24 -14.00 -21.63
CA SER A 57 5.57 -13.57 -22.85
C SER A 57 6.28 -14.04 -24.10
N ARG A 58 5.52 -14.37 -25.15
CA ARG A 58 6.07 -14.65 -26.48
C ARG A 58 6.68 -13.38 -27.07
N LYS A 59 7.87 -13.52 -27.68
CA LYS A 59 8.64 -12.43 -28.31
C LYS A 59 8.47 -12.40 -29.84
N THR A 60 7.32 -12.85 -30.33
CA THR A 60 7.00 -12.96 -31.76
C THR A 60 6.46 -11.66 -32.34
N SER A 61 5.60 -10.96 -31.60
CA SER A 61 5.02 -9.66 -31.96
C SER A 61 4.72 -8.87 -30.69
N ARG A 62 4.71 -7.54 -30.79
CA ARG A 62 4.30 -6.65 -29.69
C ARG A 62 2.87 -6.93 -29.21
N THR A 63 1.96 -7.29 -30.14
CA THR A 63 0.57 -7.61 -29.81
C THR A 63 0.48 -8.86 -28.94
N GLU A 64 1.20 -9.91 -29.33
CA GLU A 64 1.27 -11.17 -28.60
C GLU A 64 1.95 -11.00 -27.24
N THR A 65 3.05 -10.22 -27.19
CA THR A 65 3.73 -9.88 -25.94
C THR A 65 2.77 -9.19 -24.96
N ASN A 66 2.05 -8.16 -25.42
CA ASN A 66 1.10 -7.42 -24.59
C ASN A 66 -0.04 -8.32 -24.10
N MET A 67 -0.60 -9.13 -24.99
CA MET A 67 -1.65 -10.09 -24.65
C MET A 67 -1.20 -11.08 -23.58
N ASP A 68 0.01 -11.64 -23.71
CA ASP A 68 0.54 -12.59 -22.74
C ASP A 68 0.81 -11.94 -21.38
N THR A 69 1.40 -10.74 -21.38
CA THR A 69 1.61 -9.98 -20.13
C THR A 69 0.28 -9.65 -19.44
N PHE A 70 -0.74 -9.26 -20.19
CA PHE A 70 -2.06 -8.94 -19.66
C PHE A 70 -2.75 -10.17 -19.07
N LYS A 71 -2.76 -11.30 -19.81
CA LYS A 71 -3.29 -12.58 -19.33
C LYS A 71 -2.61 -13.02 -18.03
N ARG A 72 -1.28 -12.86 -17.94
CA ARG A 72 -0.55 -13.19 -16.71
C ARG A 72 -0.92 -12.29 -15.54
N LEU A 73 -1.12 -11.00 -15.78
CA LEU A 73 -1.59 -10.07 -14.74
C LEU A 73 -2.98 -10.47 -14.24
N LEU A 74 -3.92 -10.79 -15.14
CA LEU A 74 -5.26 -11.25 -14.78
C LEU A 74 -5.23 -12.49 -13.88
N LEU A 75 -4.42 -13.50 -14.25
CA LEU A 75 -4.23 -14.69 -13.40
C LEU A 75 -3.61 -14.34 -12.05
N SER A 76 -2.75 -13.33 -12.00
CA SER A 76 -2.11 -12.91 -10.75
C SER A 76 -3.06 -12.18 -9.81
N SER A 77 -4.06 -11.46 -10.37
CA SER A 77 -5.07 -10.68 -9.65
C SER A 77 -6.35 -11.46 -9.34
N ASP A 78 -6.53 -12.65 -9.91
CA ASP A 78 -7.68 -13.52 -9.66
C ASP A 78 -7.85 -13.76 -8.14
N PRO A 79 -9.00 -13.43 -7.54
CA PRO A 79 -9.22 -13.61 -6.10
C PRO A 79 -9.15 -15.05 -5.63
N LEU A 80 -9.72 -16.00 -6.38
CA LEU A 80 -9.76 -17.42 -6.02
C LEU A 80 -8.35 -18.02 -6.02
N ILE A 81 -7.57 -17.68 -7.05
CA ILE A 81 -6.16 -18.08 -7.11
C ILE A 81 -5.38 -17.40 -5.99
N SER A 82 -5.62 -16.11 -5.76
CA SER A 82 -4.92 -15.32 -4.74
C SER A 82 -5.11 -15.86 -3.34
N LEU A 83 -6.33 -16.24 -2.98
CA LEU A 83 -6.67 -16.85 -1.69
C LEU A 83 -5.99 -18.21 -1.49
N SER A 84 -5.79 -18.96 -2.58
CA SER A 84 -5.20 -20.30 -2.55
C SER A 84 -3.65 -20.29 -2.55
N ARG A 85 -3.01 -19.13 -2.78
CA ARG A 85 -1.55 -19.01 -2.84
C ARG A 85 -0.95 -18.90 -1.44
N LYS A 86 0.18 -19.58 -1.22
CA LYS A 86 0.99 -19.40 -0.01
C LYS A 86 1.61 -18.00 -0.01
N LEU A 87 1.32 -17.23 1.03
CA LEU A 87 1.87 -15.89 1.22
C LEU A 87 3.14 -15.93 2.10
N PRO A 88 4.11 -15.05 1.84
CA PRO A 88 5.25 -14.88 2.75
C PRO A 88 4.79 -14.31 4.10
N LYS A 89 5.46 -14.70 5.19
CA LYS A 89 5.22 -14.13 6.51
C LYS A 89 5.59 -12.64 6.51
N LYS A 90 4.72 -11.80 7.09
CA LYS A 90 4.99 -10.37 7.27
C LYS A 90 5.64 -10.14 8.62
N ASN A 91 6.59 -9.21 8.67
CA ASN A 91 7.21 -8.78 9.92
C ASN A 91 6.53 -7.50 10.37
N HIS A 92 6.04 -7.47 11.61
CA HIS A 92 5.41 -6.28 12.20
C HIS A 92 6.46 -5.46 12.96
N GLN A 93 6.46 -4.16 12.72
CA GLN A 93 7.29 -3.21 13.48
C GLN A 93 6.50 -2.65 14.66
N LYS A 94 7.20 -2.34 15.76
CA LYS A 94 6.57 -1.77 16.96
C LYS A 94 6.22 -0.30 16.73
N LEU A 95 4.97 0.06 17.00
CA LEU A 95 4.49 1.45 16.97
C LEU A 95 4.90 2.21 18.23
N SER A 96 5.14 3.52 18.09
CA SER A 96 5.42 4.41 19.23
C SER A 96 4.15 4.66 20.06
N ALA A 97 4.33 5.01 21.34
CA ALA A 97 3.22 5.25 22.27
C ALA A 97 2.31 6.42 21.80
N GLU A 98 2.89 7.48 21.24
CA GLU A 98 2.14 8.62 20.70
C GLU A 98 1.21 8.19 19.57
N VAL A 99 1.68 7.36 18.65
CA VAL A 99 0.86 6.85 17.53
C VAL A 99 -0.27 5.97 18.06
N LYS A 100 0.02 5.09 19.03
CA LYS A 100 -1.01 4.23 19.63
C LYS A 100 -2.13 5.04 20.27
N SER A 101 -1.82 6.21 20.86
CA SER A 101 -2.83 7.08 21.47
C SER A 101 -3.78 7.74 20.46
N LEU A 102 -3.39 7.80 19.19
CA LEU A 102 -4.15 8.43 18.11
C LEU A 102 -5.01 7.43 17.32
N LEU A 103 -4.78 6.13 17.49
CA LEU A 103 -5.51 5.09 16.78
C LEU A 103 -6.82 4.78 17.51
N VAL A 104 -7.91 4.72 16.74
CA VAL A 104 -9.19 4.18 17.22
C VAL A 104 -9.17 2.69 16.92
N TYR A 105 -9.10 1.86 17.96
CA TYR A 105 -9.26 0.42 17.85
C TYR A 105 -10.68 0.04 18.22
N ASP A 106 -11.31 -0.80 17.41
CA ASP A 106 -12.43 -1.62 17.90
C ASP A 106 -11.81 -2.74 18.75
N SER A 107 -12.30 -2.92 19.96
CA SER A 107 -11.71 -3.77 21.01
C SER A 107 -11.76 -5.29 20.74
N GLU A 108 -11.88 -5.72 19.49
CA GLU A 108 -12.09 -7.13 19.10
C GLU A 108 -10.81 -7.83 18.58
N ASP A 109 -9.71 -7.12 18.35
CA ASP A 109 -8.51 -7.68 17.68
C ASP A 109 -7.39 -8.16 18.64
N GLU A 110 -7.54 -8.03 19.97
CA GLU A 110 -6.47 -8.43 20.92
C GLU A 110 -6.23 -9.95 21.03
N GLU A 111 -7.09 -10.81 20.46
CA GLU A 111 -6.95 -12.27 20.63
C GLU A 111 -6.05 -12.98 19.59
N SER A 112 -5.60 -12.31 18.53
CA SER A 112 -4.86 -13.00 17.44
C SER A 112 -3.33 -13.02 17.58
N GLU A 113 -2.74 -12.28 18.54
CA GLU A 113 -1.28 -12.29 18.75
C GLU A 113 -0.78 -13.47 19.60
N ASN A 114 -1.68 -14.30 20.16
CA ASN A 114 -1.32 -15.41 21.05
C ASN A 114 -1.38 -16.82 20.42
N GLU A 115 -1.43 -16.99 19.10
CA GLU A 115 -1.29 -18.32 18.48
C GLU A 115 -0.54 -18.30 17.14
N SER A 116 0.79 -18.39 17.18
CA SER A 116 1.55 -19.25 16.25
C SER A 116 2.98 -19.44 16.75
N CYS A 117 3.23 -20.65 17.24
CA CYS A 117 4.52 -21.33 17.19
C CYS A 117 4.98 -21.46 15.71
#